data_AF-A0A1Q7IKN2-F1
#
_entry.id   AF-A0A1Q7IKN2-F1
#
_cell.length_a   1.000
_cell.length_b   1.000
_cell.length_c   1.000
_cell.angle_alpha   90.00
_cell.angle_beta   90.00
_cell.angle_gamma   90.00
#
_symmetry.space_group_name_H-M   'P 1'
#
loop_
_entity.id
_entity.type
_entity.pdbx_description
1 polymer ?
#
loop_
_entity_poly.entity_id
_entity_poly.type
_entity_poly.pdbx_seq_one_letter_code
_entity_poly.pdbx_strand_id
1 'polypeptide(L)'
;MKDYAGDYENPGYGLIKGSTGGRCPRIGHQQTGPYALSYYHYDVFQIPEDSDTPAAGELFQFHMNKRGDIHSISVALEPGLPDDILFTRAAEKVSLDILRTLTGECVLNGMTVTVALAGDSLRLTVPGQPQYELVPTRGLAFDVKGMAGFSVEFKKDDTGKVTEAVFHQPNGVFTATRK
;
A
#
# COMPACT_ATOMS: atom_id res chain seq x y z
N MET A 1 -1.93 2.16 14.25
CA MET A 1 -2.65 3.46 14.09
C MET A 1 -2.18 4.23 12.87
N LYS A 2 -0.87 4.49 12.73
CA LYS A 2 -0.32 5.00 11.46
C LYS A 2 -0.61 4.07 10.28
N ASP A 3 -0.71 2.77 10.54
CA ASP A 3 -0.94 1.73 9.54
C ASP A 3 -2.31 1.82 8.85
N TYR A 4 -3.29 2.53 9.44
CA TYR A 4 -4.59 2.78 8.83
C TYR A 4 -4.63 4.05 7.97
N ALA A 5 -3.57 4.87 8.02
CA ALA A 5 -3.47 6.07 7.19
C ALA A 5 -3.08 5.70 5.76
N GLY A 6 -3.70 6.32 4.78
CA GLY A 6 -3.53 6.03 3.37
C GLY A 6 -4.76 6.36 2.55
N ASP A 7 -4.60 6.41 1.25
CA ASP A 7 -5.69 6.54 0.30
C ASP A 7 -6.16 5.14 -0.10
N TYR A 8 -7.48 4.93 -0.15
CA TYR A 8 -8.13 3.68 -0.53
C TYR A 8 -9.14 3.95 -1.63
N GLU A 9 -9.12 3.18 -2.70
CA GLU A 9 -9.87 3.44 -3.92
C GLU A 9 -10.81 2.29 -4.28
N ASN A 10 -11.97 2.66 -4.82
CA ASN A 10 -12.90 1.78 -5.48
C ASN A 10 -13.30 2.43 -6.83
N PRO A 11 -13.26 1.72 -7.97
CA PRO A 11 -13.58 2.29 -9.28
C PRO A 11 -14.99 2.90 -9.40
N GLY A 12 -15.97 2.38 -8.66
CA GLY A 12 -17.35 2.85 -8.66
C GLY A 12 -17.67 3.89 -7.59
N TYR A 13 -16.98 3.84 -6.45
CA TYR A 13 -17.32 4.66 -5.27
C TYR A 13 -16.27 5.72 -4.91
N GLY A 14 -15.16 5.78 -5.65
CA GLY A 14 -14.15 6.81 -5.51
C GLY A 14 -13.14 6.52 -4.40
N LEU A 15 -12.76 7.56 -3.65
CA LEU A 15 -11.63 7.53 -2.73
C LEU A 15 -12.06 7.72 -1.27
N ILE A 16 -11.57 6.85 -0.40
CA ILE A 16 -11.53 6.99 1.05
C ILE A 16 -10.12 7.42 1.46
N LYS A 17 -10.00 8.55 2.16
CA LYS A 17 -8.73 9.05 2.70
C LYS A 17 -8.65 8.79 4.19
N GLY A 18 -7.78 7.86 4.57
CA GLY A 18 -7.38 7.61 5.95
C GLY A 18 -6.25 8.54 6.37
N SER A 19 -6.39 9.24 7.49
CA SER A 19 -5.33 10.10 8.04
C SER A 19 -5.19 9.89 9.55
N THR A 20 -4.06 10.30 10.12
CA THR A 20 -3.84 10.24 11.56
C THR A 20 -4.52 11.41 12.27
N GLY A 21 -5.30 11.14 13.32
CA GLY A 21 -6.00 12.16 14.10
C GLY A 21 -5.83 11.97 15.60
N GLY A 22 -4.63 12.26 16.12
CA GLY A 22 -4.35 12.07 17.54
C GLY A 22 -4.38 10.59 17.93
N ARG A 23 -5.31 10.20 18.81
CA ARG A 23 -5.44 8.83 19.32
C ARG A 23 -6.30 7.91 18.46
N CYS A 24 -6.87 8.35 17.34
CA CYS A 24 -7.63 7.48 16.44
C CYS A 24 -7.44 7.92 14.97
N PRO A 25 -7.64 7.03 14.00
CA PRO A 25 -7.64 7.41 12.59
C PRO A 25 -8.82 8.36 12.29
N ARG A 26 -8.68 9.13 11.21
CA ARG A 26 -9.76 9.91 10.62
C ARG A 26 -10.00 9.42 9.20
N ILE A 27 -11.27 9.38 8.78
CA ILE A 27 -11.65 9.04 7.41
C ILE A 27 -12.43 10.19 6.77
N GLY A 28 -12.09 10.50 5.52
CA GLY A 28 -12.94 11.25 4.60
C GLY A 28 -13.32 10.38 3.40
N HIS A 29 -14.53 10.55 2.89
CA HIS A 29 -14.99 9.91 1.65
C HIS A 29 -15.42 11.00 0.67
N GLN A 30 -14.79 11.04 -0.50
CA GLN A 30 -14.97 12.11 -1.49
C GLN A 30 -14.80 13.53 -0.90
N GLN A 31 -15.87 14.35 -0.88
CA GLN A 31 -15.86 15.71 -0.32
C GLN A 31 -16.36 15.80 1.13
N THR A 32 -16.63 14.66 1.78
CA THR A 32 -17.12 14.60 3.17
C THR A 32 -16.03 14.18 4.15
N GLY A 33 -16.13 14.64 5.40
CA GLY A 33 -15.12 14.43 6.45
C GLY A 33 -13.97 15.46 6.41
N PRO A 34 -12.83 15.20 7.07
CA PRO A 34 -12.46 13.95 7.74
C PRO A 34 -13.09 13.80 9.14
N TYR A 35 -13.83 12.71 9.34
CA TYR A 35 -14.44 12.36 10.61
C TYR A 35 -13.45 11.64 11.53
N ALA A 36 -13.44 11.98 12.81
CA ALA A 36 -12.69 11.22 13.81
C ALA A 36 -13.40 9.89 14.03
N LEU A 37 -12.63 8.80 14.04
CA LEU A 37 -13.18 7.48 14.34
C LEU A 37 -12.96 7.13 15.81
N SER A 38 -13.82 6.31 16.37
CA SER A 38 -13.62 5.60 17.62
C SER A 38 -13.37 4.11 17.35
N TYR A 39 -12.60 3.47 18.22
CA TYR A 39 -12.45 2.02 18.19
C TYR A 39 -13.80 1.36 18.51
N TYR A 40 -14.19 0.36 17.70
CA TYR A 40 -15.38 -0.45 17.93
C TYR A 40 -14.99 -1.90 18.25
N HIS A 41 -14.35 -2.58 17.29
CA HIS A 41 -13.83 -3.94 17.42
C HIS A 41 -12.43 -4.08 16.78
N TYR A 42 -11.84 -5.28 16.81
CA TYR A 42 -10.55 -5.54 16.18
C TYR A 42 -10.59 -5.17 14.69
N ASP A 43 -9.77 -4.20 14.30
CA ASP A 43 -9.75 -3.58 12.96
C ASP A 43 -11.10 -3.01 12.47
N VAL A 44 -12.05 -2.76 13.37
CA VAL A 44 -13.32 -2.08 13.07
C VAL A 44 -13.41 -0.78 13.84
N PHE A 45 -13.61 0.30 13.10
CA PHE A 45 -13.74 1.65 13.63
C PHE A 45 -15.09 2.24 13.24
N GLN A 46 -15.60 3.14 14.08
CA GLN A 46 -16.90 3.77 13.87
C GLN A 46 -16.75 5.29 13.84
N ILE A 47 -17.55 5.99 13.04
CA ILE A 47 -17.80 7.41 13.30
C ILE A 47 -18.69 7.48 14.56
N PRO A 48 -18.27 8.16 15.64
CA PRO A 48 -19.03 8.18 16.90
C PRO A 48 -20.50 8.53 16.68
N GLU A 49 -21.42 7.79 17.30
CA GLU A 49 -22.87 7.97 17.12
C GLU A 49 -23.37 9.37 17.54
N ASP A 50 -22.65 10.04 18.44
CA ASP A 50 -22.92 11.39 18.90
C ASP A 50 -22.32 12.48 18.00
N SER A 51 -21.71 12.10 16.87
CA SER A 51 -21.19 13.05 15.89
C SER A 51 -22.32 13.78 15.16
N ASP A 52 -22.17 15.10 15.01
CA ASP A 52 -23.10 15.94 14.23
C ASP A 52 -22.83 15.80 12.71
N THR A 53 -23.12 14.62 12.16
CA THR A 53 -22.96 14.30 10.73
C THR A 53 -23.93 13.19 10.31
N PRO A 54 -24.43 13.18 9.06
CA PRO A 54 -25.23 12.08 8.53
C PRO A 54 -24.53 10.73 8.52
N ALA A 55 -23.19 10.71 8.62
CA ALA A 55 -22.39 9.49 8.66
C ALA A 55 -22.16 8.94 10.08
N ALA A 56 -22.83 9.49 11.10
CA ALA A 56 -22.73 9.00 12.47
C ALA A 56 -23.15 7.53 12.56
N GLY A 57 -22.36 6.73 13.28
CA GLY A 57 -22.59 5.30 13.42
C GLY A 57 -22.01 4.43 12.31
N GLU A 58 -21.54 5.01 11.19
CA GLU A 58 -20.95 4.26 10.08
C GLU A 58 -19.70 3.47 10.52
N LEU A 59 -19.61 2.22 10.08
CA LEU A 59 -18.54 1.29 10.43
C LEU A 59 -17.57 1.10 9.27
N PHE A 60 -16.27 1.09 9.60
CA PHE A 60 -15.18 0.88 8.68
C PHE A 60 -14.37 -0.32 9.16
N GLN A 61 -14.39 -1.41 8.40
CA GLN A 61 -13.57 -2.57 8.66
C GLN A 61 -12.30 -2.53 7.82
N PHE A 62 -11.15 -2.54 8.48
CA PHE A 62 -9.86 -2.61 7.83
C PHE A 62 -9.42 -4.07 7.68
N HIS A 63 -8.81 -4.39 6.54
CA HIS A 63 -8.35 -5.74 6.24
C HIS A 63 -6.85 -5.74 5.99
N MET A 64 -6.15 -6.67 6.63
CA MET A 64 -4.72 -6.89 6.41
C MET A 64 -4.46 -7.92 5.32
N ASN A 65 -3.36 -7.78 4.61
CA ASN A 65 -2.83 -8.81 3.74
C ASN A 65 -1.99 -9.84 4.53
N LYS A 66 -1.48 -10.87 3.85
CA LYS A 66 -0.64 -11.92 4.46
C LYS A 66 0.72 -11.41 5.01
N ARG A 67 1.11 -10.16 4.71
CA ARG A 67 2.31 -9.51 5.25
C ARG A 67 2.02 -8.72 6.54
N GLY A 68 0.75 -8.61 6.94
CA GLY A 68 0.33 -7.82 8.09
C GLY A 68 0.12 -6.33 7.78
N ASP A 69 0.21 -5.92 6.51
CA ASP A 69 -0.11 -4.55 6.11
C ASP A 69 -1.60 -4.39 5.87
N ILE A 70 -2.16 -3.27 6.33
CA ILE A 70 -3.54 -2.87 6.02
C ILE A 70 -3.65 -2.59 4.51
N HIS A 71 -4.41 -3.41 3.81
CA HIS A 71 -4.52 -3.39 2.35
C HIS A 71 -5.88 -2.92 1.84
N SER A 72 -6.94 -2.97 2.62
CA SER A 72 -8.26 -2.49 2.20
C SER A 72 -9.13 -2.03 3.36
N ILE A 73 -10.20 -1.32 3.03
CA ILE A 73 -11.29 -0.93 3.92
C ILE A 73 -12.60 -1.41 3.29
N SER A 74 -13.50 -1.98 4.08
CA SER A 74 -14.88 -2.23 3.68
C SER A 74 -15.84 -1.34 4.49
N VAL A 75 -16.88 -0.84 3.83
CA VAL A 75 -17.91 0.05 4.40
C VAL A 75 -19.24 -0.16 3.68
N ALA A 76 -20.35 -0.06 4.41
CA ALA A 76 -21.71 -0.31 3.91
C ALA A 76 -22.39 0.97 3.40
N LEU A 77 -21.92 1.54 2.29
CA LEU A 77 -22.44 2.83 1.78
C LEU A 77 -23.83 2.75 1.13
N GLU A 78 -24.26 1.57 0.69
CA GLU A 78 -25.52 1.37 -0.04
C GLU A 78 -26.49 0.52 0.80
N PRO A 79 -27.58 1.11 1.32
CA PRO A 79 -28.59 0.38 2.04
C PRO A 79 -29.21 -0.73 1.17
N GLY A 80 -29.06 -1.98 1.59
CA GLY A 80 -29.65 -3.14 0.91
C GLY A 80 -28.69 -3.97 0.06
N LEU A 81 -27.41 -3.59 -0.05
CA LEU A 81 -26.39 -4.54 -0.49
C LEU A 81 -26.11 -5.54 0.65
N PRO A 82 -25.97 -6.84 0.33
CA PRO A 82 -25.65 -7.86 1.34
C PRO A 82 -24.20 -7.78 1.81
N ASP A 83 -23.30 -7.25 0.97
CA ASP A 83 -21.86 -7.16 1.22
C ASP A 83 -21.42 -5.69 1.25
N ASP A 84 -20.44 -5.39 2.10
CA ASP A 84 -19.77 -4.10 2.14
C ASP A 84 -19.06 -3.77 0.82
N ILE A 85 -18.96 -2.47 0.52
CA ILE A 85 -18.15 -1.98 -0.60
C ILE A 85 -16.68 -1.97 -0.19
N LEU A 86 -15.86 -2.70 -0.95
CA LEU A 86 -14.43 -2.81 -0.72
C LEU A 86 -13.64 -1.70 -1.43
N PHE A 87 -12.81 -0.99 -0.68
CA PHE A 87 -11.83 -0.03 -1.18
C PHE A 87 -10.42 -0.59 -0.96
N THR A 88 -9.62 -0.67 -2.02
CA THR A 88 -8.25 -1.18 -1.96
C THR A 88 -7.29 -0.03 -1.76
N ARG A 89 -6.27 -0.20 -0.91
CA ARG A 89 -5.24 0.82 -0.69
C ARG A 89 -4.60 1.20 -2.03
N ALA A 90 -4.65 2.49 -2.35
CA ALA A 90 -4.03 3.06 -3.53
C ALA A 90 -2.50 2.97 -3.44
N ALA A 91 -1.85 2.84 -4.59
CA ALA A 91 -0.39 2.83 -4.67
C ALA A 91 0.19 4.12 -4.09
N GLU A 92 1.25 4.00 -3.28
CA GLU A 92 1.90 5.16 -2.69
C GLU A 92 2.55 6.02 -3.80
N LYS A 93 2.36 7.34 -3.73
CA LYS A 93 3.03 8.26 -4.65
C LYS A 93 4.47 8.45 -4.20
N VAL A 94 5.38 7.71 -4.82
CA VAL A 94 6.82 7.87 -4.63
C VAL A 94 7.35 8.89 -5.64
N SER A 95 8.12 9.87 -5.16
CA SER A 95 8.69 10.90 -6.05
C SER A 95 9.67 10.30 -7.06
N LEU A 96 9.76 10.91 -8.26
CA LEU A 96 10.69 10.48 -9.30
C LEU A 96 12.15 10.48 -8.82
N ASP A 97 12.52 11.43 -7.95
CA ASP A 97 13.87 11.49 -7.41
C ASP A 97 14.18 10.29 -6.51
N ILE A 98 13.23 9.87 -5.68
CA ILE A 98 13.37 8.63 -4.92
C ILE A 98 13.44 7.44 -5.86
N LEU A 99 12.53 7.32 -6.85
CA LEU A 99 12.54 6.19 -7.79
C LEU A 99 13.88 6.08 -8.53
N ARG A 100 14.46 7.21 -8.96
CA ARG A 100 15.79 7.25 -9.59
C ARG A 100 16.86 6.64 -8.68
N THR A 101 16.83 6.91 -7.37
CA THR A 101 17.79 6.30 -6.43
C THR A 101 17.71 4.78 -6.34
N LEU A 102 16.56 4.20 -6.68
CA LEU A 102 16.32 2.75 -6.65
C LEU A 102 16.82 2.04 -7.93
N THR A 103 17.11 2.79 -8.99
CA THR A 103 17.53 2.22 -10.29
C THR A 103 18.98 1.71 -10.28
N GLY A 104 19.21 0.52 -10.81
CA GLY A 104 20.55 -0.08 -10.88
C GLY A 104 20.52 -1.59 -11.09
N GLU A 105 21.71 -2.20 -11.04
CA GLU A 105 21.88 -3.64 -11.11
C GLU A 105 22.12 -4.22 -9.71
N CYS A 106 21.49 -5.37 -9.45
CA CYS A 106 21.73 -6.16 -8.25
C CYS A 106 22.06 -7.61 -8.64
N VAL A 107 22.79 -8.31 -7.78
CA VAL A 107 23.12 -9.73 -7.96
C VAL A 107 22.22 -10.56 -7.06
N LEU A 108 21.31 -11.33 -7.66
CA LEU A 108 20.40 -12.24 -6.99
C LEU A 108 20.81 -13.68 -7.34
N ASN A 109 21.28 -14.47 -6.37
CA ASN A 109 21.72 -15.86 -6.58
C ASN A 109 22.70 -16.02 -7.77
N GLY A 110 23.63 -15.08 -7.94
CA GLY A 110 24.61 -15.07 -9.05
C GLY A 110 24.08 -14.53 -10.38
N MET A 111 22.78 -14.24 -10.49
CA MET A 111 22.17 -13.62 -11.67
C MET A 111 22.12 -12.10 -11.50
N THR A 112 22.36 -11.37 -12.59
CA THR A 112 22.16 -9.91 -12.59
C THR A 112 20.69 -9.61 -12.87
N VAL A 113 20.05 -8.94 -11.92
CA VAL A 113 18.71 -8.36 -12.06
C VAL A 113 18.83 -6.85 -12.18
N THR A 114 18.02 -6.24 -13.04
CA THR A 114 18.09 -4.80 -13.33
C THR A 114 16.78 -4.12 -12.95
N VAL A 115 16.88 -2.99 -12.26
CA VAL A 115 15.77 -2.09 -11.96
C VAL A 115 16.00 -0.78 -12.72
N ALA A 116 15.05 -0.42 -13.58
CA ALA A 116 15.13 0.80 -14.40
C ALA A 116 13.85 1.63 -14.27
N LEU A 117 13.97 2.95 -14.39
CA LEU A 117 12.81 3.84 -14.42
C LEU A 117 12.31 3.96 -15.87
N ALA A 118 11.02 3.71 -16.09
CA ALA A 118 10.36 3.90 -17.39
C ALA A 118 9.12 4.77 -17.20
N GLY A 119 9.19 6.03 -17.66
CA GLY A 119 8.18 7.03 -17.36
C GLY A 119 8.21 7.41 -15.88
N ASP A 120 7.14 7.08 -15.16
CA ASP A 120 6.96 7.34 -13.73
C ASP A 120 7.03 6.07 -12.86
N SER A 121 7.33 4.93 -13.47
CA SER A 121 7.25 3.62 -12.83
C SER A 121 8.55 2.84 -12.96
N LEU A 122 8.90 2.07 -11.92
CA LEU A 122 10.06 1.18 -11.98
C LEU A 122 9.71 -0.10 -12.75
N ARG A 123 10.70 -0.59 -13.50
CA ARG A 123 10.65 -1.83 -14.26
C ARG A 123 11.72 -2.77 -13.76
N LEU A 124 11.32 -4.00 -13.45
CA LEU A 124 12.20 -5.08 -13.04
C LEU A 124 12.47 -6.01 -14.24
N THR A 125 13.75 -6.24 -14.52
CA THR A 125 14.20 -7.21 -15.52
C THR A 125 14.94 -8.34 -14.83
N VAL A 126 14.41 -9.55 -14.95
CA VAL A 126 15.05 -10.79 -14.49
C VAL A 126 15.42 -11.62 -15.71
N PRO A 127 16.68 -12.10 -15.84
CA PRO A 127 17.09 -12.89 -17.00
C PRO A 127 16.19 -14.12 -17.21
N GLY A 128 15.70 -14.29 -18.44
CA GLY A 128 14.80 -15.38 -18.80
C GLY A 128 13.32 -15.15 -18.48
N GLN A 129 12.95 -14.00 -17.92
CA GLN A 129 11.56 -13.63 -17.64
C GLN A 129 11.15 -12.37 -18.43
N PRO A 130 9.84 -12.13 -18.60
CA PRO A 130 9.33 -10.83 -19.04
C PRO A 130 9.79 -9.69 -18.12
N GLN A 131 9.70 -8.46 -18.62
CA GLN A 131 9.90 -7.26 -17.81
C GLN A 131 8.62 -6.96 -17.02
N TYR A 132 8.75 -6.68 -15.72
CA TYR A 132 7.62 -6.42 -14.83
C TYR A 132 7.58 -4.95 -14.40
N GLU A 133 6.37 -4.43 -14.17
CA GLU A 133 6.17 -3.16 -13.46
C GLU A 133 6.27 -3.39 -11.96
N LEU A 134 6.92 -2.47 -11.25
CA LEU A 134 6.93 -2.42 -9.81
C LEU A 134 5.96 -1.33 -9.34
N VAL A 135 4.94 -1.74 -8.57
CA VAL A 135 3.91 -0.85 -8.04
C VAL A 135 4.25 -0.49 -6.60
N PRO A 136 4.44 0.79 -6.26
CA PRO A 136 4.78 1.19 -4.90
C PRO A 136 3.70 0.77 -3.90
N THR A 137 4.13 0.25 -2.74
CA THR A 137 3.22 -0.13 -1.66
C THR A 137 3.42 0.74 -0.43
N ARG A 138 4.40 0.44 0.41
CA ARG A 138 4.71 1.17 1.65
C ARG A 138 6.20 1.43 1.72
N GLY A 139 6.58 2.70 1.87
CA GLY A 139 7.98 3.09 2.00
C GLY A 139 8.76 2.78 0.71
N LEU A 140 9.75 1.87 0.79
CA LEU A 140 10.56 1.43 -0.36
C LEU A 140 10.23 -0.01 -0.80
N ALA A 141 9.03 -0.49 -0.46
CA ALA A 141 8.51 -1.76 -0.93
C ALA A 141 7.61 -1.58 -2.16
N PHE A 142 7.68 -2.55 -3.07
CA PHE A 142 6.96 -2.55 -4.33
C PHE A 142 6.40 -3.95 -4.62
N ASP A 143 5.12 -4.05 -5.00
CA ASP A 143 4.56 -5.30 -5.52
C ASP A 143 4.93 -5.47 -7.00
N VAL A 144 5.11 -6.72 -7.44
CA VAL A 144 5.35 -7.03 -8.86
C VAL A 144 4.00 -7.15 -9.57
N LYS A 145 3.71 -6.22 -10.48
CA LYS A 145 2.41 -6.16 -11.17
C LYS A 145 2.11 -7.46 -11.92
N GLY A 146 0.94 -8.03 -11.65
CA GLY A 146 0.48 -9.28 -12.25
C GLY A 146 1.03 -10.55 -11.57
N MET A 147 1.80 -10.44 -10.49
CA MET A 147 2.35 -11.57 -9.75
C MET A 147 2.00 -11.50 -8.26
N ALA A 148 0.83 -12.02 -7.90
CA ALA A 148 0.38 -12.05 -6.50
C ALA A 148 1.37 -12.80 -5.60
N GLY A 149 1.74 -12.19 -4.48
CA GLY A 149 2.71 -12.74 -3.53
C GLY A 149 4.19 -12.45 -3.87
N PHE A 150 4.46 -11.70 -4.94
CA PHE A 150 5.80 -11.26 -5.30
C PHE A 150 5.97 -9.76 -5.02
N SER A 151 7.04 -9.41 -4.30
CA SER A 151 7.38 -8.01 -4.02
C SER A 151 8.88 -7.81 -3.86
N VAL A 152 9.33 -6.57 -3.99
CA VAL A 152 10.72 -6.14 -3.83
C VAL A 152 10.77 -5.00 -2.81
N GLU A 153 11.61 -5.12 -1.79
CA GLU A 153 11.90 -4.06 -0.83
C GLU A 153 13.34 -3.58 -1.01
N PHE A 154 13.53 -2.28 -1.22
CA PHE A 154 14.87 -1.69 -1.32
C PHE A 154 15.36 -1.24 0.05
N LYS A 155 16.55 -1.70 0.44
CA LYS A 155 17.21 -1.29 1.68
C LYS A 155 18.29 -0.26 1.41
N LYS A 156 18.37 0.72 2.29
CA LYS A 156 19.37 1.77 2.28
C LYS A 156 20.33 1.60 3.46
N ASP A 157 21.57 2.00 3.28
CA ASP A 157 22.53 2.18 4.36
C ASP A 157 22.29 3.49 5.12
N ASP A 158 23.09 3.73 6.16
CA ASP A 158 23.03 4.94 6.99
C ASP A 158 23.33 6.23 6.23
N THR A 159 23.92 6.14 5.02
CA THR A 159 24.18 7.27 4.13
C THR A 159 23.01 7.55 3.19
N GLY A 160 21.97 6.70 3.22
CA GLY A 160 20.79 6.79 2.36
C GLY A 160 20.98 6.15 0.98
N LYS A 161 22.11 5.47 0.72
CA LYS A 161 22.40 4.78 -0.53
C LYS A 161 21.72 3.41 -0.50
N VAL A 162 21.05 3.05 -1.60
CA VAL A 162 20.50 1.69 -1.75
C VAL A 162 21.66 0.70 -1.83
N THR A 163 21.62 -0.34 -1.01
CA THR A 163 22.65 -1.40 -0.95
C THR A 163 22.09 -2.77 -1.30
N GLU A 164 20.80 -2.99 -1.09
CA GLU A 164 20.15 -4.28 -1.30
C GLU A 164 18.75 -4.12 -1.89
N ALA A 165 18.33 -5.13 -2.65
CA ALA A 165 16.95 -5.37 -3.03
C ALA A 165 16.53 -6.75 -2.48
N VAL A 166 15.54 -6.76 -1.58
CA VAL A 166 15.01 -7.97 -0.96
C VAL A 166 13.78 -8.42 -1.73
N PHE A 167 13.85 -9.60 -2.33
CA PHE A 167 12.77 -10.21 -3.09
C PHE A 167 11.97 -11.13 -2.18
N HIS A 168 10.71 -10.79 -1.96
CA HIS A 168 9.75 -11.65 -1.28
C HIS A 168 8.96 -12.42 -2.31
N GLN A 169 9.02 -13.74 -2.23
CA GLN A 169 8.37 -14.66 -3.15
C GLN A 169 7.63 -15.72 -2.34
N PRO A 170 6.62 -16.42 -2.92
CA PRO A 170 5.90 -17.48 -2.22
C PRO A 170 6.80 -18.63 -1.72
N ASN A 171 7.93 -18.85 -2.38
CA ASN A 171 8.92 -19.88 -2.04
C ASN A 171 10.04 -19.40 -1.11
N GLY A 172 10.09 -18.12 -0.74
CA GLY A 172 11.12 -17.62 0.16
C GLY A 172 11.43 -16.13 0.02
N VAL A 173 12.37 -15.68 0.86
CA VAL A 173 12.91 -14.32 0.84
C VAL A 173 14.36 -14.39 0.38
N PHE A 174 14.71 -13.62 -0.65
CA PHE A 174 16.04 -13.63 -1.25
C PHE A 174 16.61 -12.22 -1.33
N THR A 175 17.83 -12.02 -0.84
CA THR A 175 18.50 -10.72 -0.89
C THR A 175 19.39 -10.65 -2.13
N ALA A 176 19.25 -9.57 -2.90
CA ALA A 176 20.15 -9.20 -3.98
C ALA A 176 21.03 -8.03 -3.55
N THR A 177 22.35 -8.21 -3.59
CA THR A 177 23.29 -7.13 -3.29
C THR A 177 23.48 -6.25 -4.51
N ARG A 178 23.49 -4.93 -4.31
CA ARG A 178 23.76 -3.99 -5.40
C ARG A 178 25.18 -4.19 -5.95
N LYS A 179 25.33 -4.09 -7.27
CA LYS A 179 26.65 -4.06 -7.90
C LYS A 179 27.37 -2.74 -7.65
#